data_AF-A0A8E2APE3-F1
#
_entry.id   AF-A0A8E2APE3-F1
#
_cell.length_a   1.000
_cell.length_b   1.000
_cell.length_c   1.000
_cell.angle_alpha   90.00
_cell.angle_beta   90.00
_cell.angle_gamma   90.00
#
_symmetry.space_group_name_H-M   'P 1'
#
loop_
_entity.id
_entity.type
_entity.pdbx_description
1 polymer ?
#
loop_
_entity_poly.entity_id
_entity_poly.type
_entity_poly.pdbx_seq_one_letter_code
_entity_poly.pdbx_strand_id
1 'polypeptide(L)'
;MLRGTGLYGMHTGACHINPQGYLREANLPPPSIFVSVARVPAMGPLPLAPRLRGRLTKADLEMMEQIIMHTRQYRTTSILTVGYGQVQRFPLHRAISNNHEESIQRVITSAHKKDPASLAVEDELGLTPVHIAALRMNVNAMETLLELGVRDIIVQSGNAEKDRKSPLSLCSLTICVMEAIAEPSAEFAGYCESGLHIEGMLKRAMGELTMDPPFYARKYQWGCTCGMCLGGWLSPRMKFRLQVQADHIFDDGYGVANETMYDLLPGPPPPPSRADRIAAALRFIPPAAVPNPPPKMRKGFWQVVAAVSRILQLADDSTDPVDRAYAVPTAASICEVLDPTHVWARAFDDAAVRAYWEMGGEPEWALDCVTALAMQYARHFDRLVKGGAPAMGYAAAPDQKWRSLPACANDLDWVLVRQNLGLSPREQWGPYWDC
;
A
#
# COMPACT_ATOMS: atom_id res chain seq x y z
N MET A 1 40.66 7.39 55.29
CA MET A 1 40.70 5.91 55.25
C MET A 1 39.26 5.43 55.36
N LEU A 2 38.55 5.25 54.23
CA LEU A 2 38.37 3.99 53.47
C LEU A 2 37.63 2.94 54.34
N ARG A 3 36.47 2.36 53.99
CA ARG A 3 35.75 2.07 52.73
C ARG A 3 34.23 2.04 53.07
N GLY A 4 33.23 2.28 52.23
CA GLY A 4 33.13 2.18 50.77
C GLY A 4 31.97 1.23 50.43
N THR A 5 30.73 1.73 50.41
CA THR A 5 29.54 1.03 49.86
C THR A 5 28.82 2.00 48.94
N GLY A 6 29.03 1.81 47.64
CA GLY A 6 28.37 2.58 46.59
C GLY A 6 26.95 2.06 46.34
N LEU A 7 25.98 2.94 46.53
CA LEU A 7 24.62 2.79 46.04
C LEU A 7 24.61 3.22 44.57
N TYR A 8 24.45 2.27 43.66
CA TYR A 8 24.12 2.54 42.27
C TYR A 8 22.64 2.93 42.20
N GLY A 9 22.38 4.21 41.91
CA GLY A 9 21.06 4.68 41.52
C GLY A 9 20.69 4.09 40.16
N MET A 10 19.63 3.27 40.13
CA MET A 10 18.99 2.87 38.89
C MET A 10 18.22 4.07 38.34
N HIS A 11 18.71 4.61 37.23
CA HIS A 11 17.95 5.50 36.36
C HIS A 11 16.74 4.73 35.83
N THR A 12 15.55 5.07 36.32
CA THR A 12 14.29 4.76 35.65
C THR A 12 14.19 5.64 34.40
N GLY A 13 14.66 5.11 33.28
CA GLY A 13 14.39 5.67 31.96
C GLY A 13 12.91 5.51 31.63
N ALA A 14 12.10 6.49 32.03
CA ALA A 14 10.72 6.59 31.56
C ALA A 14 10.74 6.88 30.06
N CYS A 15 10.47 5.85 29.24
CA CYS A 15 10.08 6.02 27.86
C CYS A 15 8.73 6.75 27.82
N HIS A 16 8.78 8.07 27.73
CA HIS A 16 7.65 8.86 27.25
C HIS A 16 7.43 8.49 25.78
N ILE A 17 6.48 7.60 25.54
CA ILE A 17 5.92 7.33 24.22
C ILE A 17 5.23 8.62 23.77
N ASN A 18 5.81 9.27 22.76
CA ASN A 18 5.21 10.41 22.08
C ASN A 18 4.22 9.87 21.01
N PRO A 19 2.90 10.10 21.10
CA PRO A 19 1.94 9.59 20.13
C PRO A 19 1.85 10.39 18.82
N GLN A 20 2.72 11.39 18.58
CA GLN A 20 2.62 12.28 17.41
C GLN A 20 3.62 12.00 16.27
N GLY A 21 4.21 10.81 16.23
CA GLY A 21 5.24 10.45 15.25
C GLY A 21 4.75 9.96 13.88
N TYR A 22 3.78 10.59 13.23
CA TYR A 22 3.43 10.29 11.81
C TYR A 22 2.91 11.51 11.05
N LEU A 23 3.62 12.64 11.14
CA LEU A 23 3.53 13.73 10.17
C LEU A 23 4.93 14.32 9.96
N ARG A 24 5.77 13.62 9.19
CA ARG A 24 6.84 14.33 8.48
C ARG A 24 6.19 14.95 7.24
N GLU A 25 5.74 16.19 7.38
CA GLU A 25 5.54 17.09 6.25
C GLU A 25 6.91 17.29 5.59
N ALA A 26 7.26 16.41 4.67
CA ALA A 26 8.25 16.71 3.67
C ALA A 26 7.62 17.77 2.76
N ASN A 27 7.90 19.05 3.03
CA ASN A 27 7.80 20.16 2.07
C ASN A 27 8.76 19.91 0.90
N LEU A 28 8.56 18.80 0.19
CA LEU A 28 9.17 18.57 -1.11
C LEU A 28 8.36 19.45 -2.09
N PRO A 29 9.02 20.29 -2.90
CA PRO A 29 8.31 20.98 -3.98
C PRO A 29 7.56 19.92 -4.80
N PRO A 30 6.35 20.24 -5.34
CA PRO A 30 5.63 19.30 -6.18
C PRO A 30 6.62 18.81 -7.24
N PRO A 31 6.87 17.50 -7.32
CA PRO A 31 8.00 17.01 -8.06
C PRO A 31 7.82 17.46 -9.52
N SER A 32 8.89 17.99 -10.12
CA SER A 32 8.92 18.41 -11.53
C SER A 32 8.90 17.18 -12.46
N ILE A 33 8.02 16.21 -12.17
CA ILE A 33 7.89 14.89 -12.81
C ILE A 33 7.64 15.03 -14.30
N PHE A 34 6.94 16.09 -14.71
CA PHE A 34 6.63 16.35 -16.12
C PHE A 34 7.86 16.65 -16.99
N VAL A 35 9.02 16.97 -16.40
CA VAL A 35 10.30 17.05 -17.14
C VAL A 35 10.88 15.66 -17.42
N SER A 36 10.64 14.67 -16.54
CA SER A 36 11.21 13.32 -16.62
C SER A 36 10.47 12.39 -17.60
N VAL A 37 9.18 12.64 -17.91
CA VAL A 37 8.41 11.85 -18.90
C VAL A 37 9.03 11.90 -20.31
N ALA A 38 10.00 12.79 -20.57
CA ALA A 38 10.74 12.86 -21.84
C ALA A 38 11.74 11.71 -22.07
N ARG A 39 11.96 10.82 -21.09
CA ARG A 39 12.77 9.60 -21.23
C ARG A 39 11.92 8.34 -21.06
N VAL A 40 10.73 8.32 -21.64
CA VAL A 40 9.99 7.07 -21.80
C VAL A 40 10.51 6.42 -23.10
N PRO A 41 11.47 5.48 -23.06
CA PRO A 41 11.84 4.72 -24.26
C PRO A 41 10.58 4.02 -24.78
N ALA A 42 10.52 3.76 -26.10
CA ALA A 42 9.43 3.01 -26.73
C ALA A 42 9.04 1.82 -25.83
N MET A 43 7.89 1.93 -25.16
CA MET A 43 7.57 1.03 -24.04
C MET A 43 7.30 -0.36 -24.61
N GLY A 44 8.27 -1.26 -24.43
CA GLY A 44 7.94 -2.67 -24.25
C GLY A 44 6.95 -2.79 -23.08
N PRO A 45 6.23 -3.92 -22.93
CA PRO A 45 5.23 -4.06 -21.88
C PRO A 45 5.87 -3.81 -20.51
N LEU A 46 5.61 -2.63 -19.93
CA LEU A 46 6.05 -2.33 -18.57
C LEU A 46 5.44 -3.40 -17.66
N PRO A 47 6.23 -4.02 -16.78
CA PRO A 47 5.67 -4.85 -15.74
C PRO A 47 4.88 -3.95 -14.76
N LEU A 48 3.61 -3.70 -15.08
CA LEU A 48 2.72 -2.94 -14.21
C LEU A 48 2.55 -3.67 -12.89
N ALA A 49 2.60 -2.90 -11.79
CA ALA A 49 2.24 -3.38 -10.46
C ALA A 49 0.88 -4.10 -10.53
N PRO A 50 0.67 -5.21 -9.79
CA PRO A 50 -0.58 -5.96 -9.82
C PRO A 50 -1.83 -5.07 -9.67
N ARG A 51 -1.77 -4.08 -8.78
CA ARG A 51 -2.84 -3.10 -8.53
C ARG A 51 -3.16 -2.16 -9.71
N LEU A 52 -2.25 -2.01 -10.67
CA LEU A 52 -2.46 -1.23 -11.90
C LEU A 52 -3.01 -2.08 -13.06
N ARG A 53 -2.96 -3.42 -12.96
CA ARG A 53 -3.43 -4.31 -14.03
C ARG A 53 -4.94 -4.16 -14.24
N GLY A 54 -5.32 -3.90 -15.48
CA GLY A 54 -6.73 -3.65 -15.85
C GLY A 54 -7.23 -2.24 -15.50
N ARG A 55 -6.43 -1.40 -14.82
CA ARG A 55 -6.74 0.01 -14.58
C ARG A 55 -6.15 0.95 -15.62
N LEU A 56 -5.03 0.56 -16.22
CA LEU A 56 -4.37 1.27 -17.31
C LEU A 56 -4.43 0.43 -18.57
N THR A 57 -5.01 0.98 -19.63
CA THR A 57 -4.91 0.42 -20.98
C THR A 57 -3.79 1.12 -21.76
N LYS A 58 -3.36 0.50 -22.87
CA LYS A 58 -2.42 1.16 -23.80
C LYS A 58 -2.98 2.50 -24.32
N ALA A 59 -4.28 2.53 -24.62
CA ALA A 59 -4.97 3.75 -25.06
C ALA A 59 -4.95 4.84 -23.99
N ASP A 60 -5.08 4.49 -22.70
CA ASP A 60 -4.99 5.47 -21.62
C ASP A 60 -3.58 6.07 -21.51
N LEU A 61 -2.52 5.27 -21.73
CA LEU A 61 -1.14 5.75 -21.73
C LEU A 61 -0.86 6.67 -22.94
N GLU A 62 -1.30 6.28 -24.14
CA GLU A 62 -1.18 7.07 -25.37
C GLU A 62 -1.94 8.41 -25.24
N MET A 63 -3.16 8.38 -24.68
CA MET A 63 -3.95 9.58 -24.39
C MET A 63 -3.23 10.49 -23.38
N MET A 64 -2.69 9.93 -22.29
CA MET A 64 -1.96 10.71 -21.30
C MET A 64 -0.70 11.34 -21.89
N GLU A 65 0.00 10.64 -22.78
CA GLU A 65 1.14 11.20 -23.50
C GLU A 65 0.72 12.42 -24.35
N GLN A 66 -0.38 12.31 -25.11
CA GLN A 66 -0.91 13.43 -25.91
C GLN A 66 -1.29 14.63 -25.03
N ILE A 67 -2.01 14.39 -23.93
CA ILE A 67 -2.41 15.44 -22.98
C ILE A 67 -1.18 16.10 -22.34
N ILE A 68 -0.17 15.31 -21.94
CA ILE A 68 1.09 15.83 -21.39
C ILE A 68 1.82 16.69 -22.42
N MET A 69 1.86 16.27 -23.69
CA MET A 69 2.50 17.07 -24.75
C MET A 69 1.74 18.37 -25.04
N HIS A 70 0.41 18.34 -25.05
CA HIS A 70 -0.41 19.54 -25.22
C HIS A 70 -0.20 20.52 -24.05
N THR A 71 -0.31 20.03 -22.82
CA THR A 71 -0.16 20.89 -21.64
C THR A 71 1.28 21.39 -21.42
N ARG A 72 2.30 20.73 -21.99
CA ARG A 72 3.67 21.26 -22.05
C ARG A 72 3.77 22.56 -22.84
N GLN A 73 2.92 22.77 -23.86
CA GLN A 73 2.89 24.04 -24.62
C GLN A 73 2.56 25.24 -23.72
N TYR A 74 1.87 25.02 -22.59
CA TYR A 74 1.62 26.04 -21.58
C TYR A 74 2.88 26.44 -20.80
N ARG A 75 3.91 25.57 -20.71
CA ARG A 75 5.17 25.82 -19.98
C ARG A 75 6.26 26.45 -20.84
N THR A 76 6.47 26.00 -22.07
CA THR A 76 7.68 26.30 -22.86
C THR A 76 7.67 27.65 -23.58
N THR A 77 6.55 28.35 -23.65
CA THR A 77 6.47 29.67 -24.29
C THR A 77 6.89 30.80 -23.36
N SER A 78 8.18 30.85 -23.00
CA SER A 78 8.85 32.05 -22.49
C SER A 78 9.23 32.95 -23.66
N ILE A 79 8.43 34.01 -23.89
CA ILE A 79 8.79 35.38 -24.31
C ILE A 79 9.58 35.60 -25.63
N LEU A 80 10.18 34.61 -26.30
CA LEU A 80 11.13 34.87 -27.40
C LEU A 80 10.72 34.39 -28.80
N THR A 81 9.48 33.95 -29.03
CA THR A 81 9.00 33.68 -30.40
C THR A 81 7.88 34.64 -30.76
N VAL A 82 8.28 35.73 -31.41
CA VAL A 82 7.42 36.69 -32.12
C VAL A 82 6.72 35.92 -33.24
N GLY A 83 5.50 35.48 -32.94
CA GLY A 83 4.59 34.75 -33.83
C GLY A 83 3.19 34.82 -33.22
N TYR A 84 2.61 36.02 -33.24
CA TYR A 84 1.33 36.38 -32.66
C TYR A 84 0.18 35.51 -33.22
N GLY A 85 -0.52 34.77 -32.36
CA GLY A 85 -1.81 34.16 -32.73
C GLY A 85 -2.33 33.09 -31.78
N GLN A 86 -1.52 32.10 -31.41
CA GLN A 86 -2.01 30.93 -30.66
C GLN A 86 -1.81 31.01 -29.13
N VAL A 87 -0.83 31.80 -28.65
CA VAL A 87 -0.37 31.80 -27.24
C VAL A 87 -1.33 32.53 -26.28
N GLN A 88 -2.36 33.23 -26.77
CA GLN A 88 -3.35 33.97 -25.96
C GLN A 88 -4.68 33.23 -25.73
N ARG A 89 -4.89 32.06 -26.34
CA ARG A 89 -6.26 31.52 -26.49
C ARG A 89 -6.88 31.00 -25.18
N PHE A 90 -6.06 30.55 -24.22
CA PHE A 90 -6.54 29.95 -22.95
C PHE A 90 -5.69 30.41 -21.74
N PRO A 91 -5.79 31.69 -21.33
CA PRO A 91 -4.94 32.25 -20.28
C PRO A 91 -5.17 31.59 -18.91
N LEU A 92 -6.40 31.15 -18.64
CA LEU A 92 -6.77 30.52 -17.36
C LEU A 92 -6.19 29.10 -17.24
N HIS A 93 -6.30 28.28 -18.29
CA HIS A 93 -5.68 26.95 -18.36
C HIS A 93 -4.18 27.02 -18.10
N ARG A 94 -3.49 27.97 -18.75
CA ARG A 94 -2.05 28.16 -18.57
C ARG A 94 -1.70 28.57 -17.13
N ALA A 95 -2.45 29.49 -16.54
CA ALA A 95 -2.23 29.92 -15.17
C ALA A 95 -2.37 28.74 -14.19
N ILE A 96 -3.44 27.96 -14.30
CA ILE A 96 -3.70 26.78 -13.46
C ILE A 96 -2.62 25.72 -13.67
N SER A 97 -2.15 25.52 -14.90
CA SER A 97 -1.15 24.51 -15.22
C SER A 97 0.24 24.81 -14.63
N ASN A 98 0.55 26.09 -14.43
CA ASN A 98 1.89 26.56 -14.10
C ASN A 98 2.03 27.09 -12.67
N ASN A 99 0.95 27.57 -12.05
CA ASN A 99 0.97 28.16 -10.72
C ASN A 99 0.19 27.28 -9.73
N HIS A 100 0.93 26.61 -8.85
CA HIS A 100 0.38 25.76 -7.79
C HIS A 100 0.32 26.47 -6.43
N GLU A 101 0.71 27.75 -6.36
CA GLU A 101 0.66 28.55 -5.13
C GLU A 101 -0.74 29.11 -4.90
N GLU A 102 -1.02 29.54 -3.67
CA GLU A 102 -2.27 30.20 -3.27
C GLU A 102 -2.59 31.44 -4.13
N SER A 103 -1.58 32.08 -4.72
CA SER A 103 -1.74 33.20 -5.64
C SER A 103 -2.63 32.88 -6.86
N ILE A 104 -2.76 31.61 -7.25
CA ILE A 104 -3.64 31.18 -8.35
C ILE A 104 -5.12 31.51 -8.08
N GLN A 105 -5.54 31.50 -6.81
CA GLN A 105 -6.93 31.75 -6.41
C GLN A 105 -7.39 33.14 -6.87
N ARG A 106 -6.51 34.15 -6.76
CA ARG A 106 -6.78 35.53 -7.21
C ARG A 106 -6.94 35.62 -8.73
N VAL A 107 -6.14 34.85 -9.49
CA VAL A 107 -6.21 34.83 -10.95
C VAL A 107 -7.53 34.22 -11.41
N ILE A 108 -7.90 33.07 -10.85
CA ILE A 108 -9.17 32.40 -11.17
C ILE A 108 -10.36 33.30 -10.81
N THR A 109 -10.37 33.84 -9.59
CA THR A 109 -11.44 34.74 -9.13
C THR A 109 -11.57 35.99 -10.00
N SER A 110 -10.44 36.60 -10.40
CA SER A 110 -10.47 37.77 -11.27
C SER A 110 -10.95 37.45 -12.68
N ALA A 111 -10.58 36.28 -13.22
CA ALA A 111 -11.07 35.83 -14.53
C ALA A 111 -12.59 35.60 -14.50
N HIS A 112 -13.08 34.89 -13.48
CA HIS A 112 -14.51 34.65 -13.29
C HIS A 112 -15.32 35.94 -13.08
N LYS A 113 -14.81 36.91 -12.30
CA LYS A 113 -15.46 38.22 -12.13
C LYS A 113 -15.59 39.00 -13.43
N LYS A 114 -14.60 38.90 -14.31
CA LYS A 114 -14.62 39.56 -15.62
C LYS A 114 -15.55 38.84 -16.58
N ASP A 115 -15.54 37.52 -16.57
CA ASP A 115 -16.37 36.66 -17.41
C ASP A 115 -16.64 35.32 -16.70
N PRO A 116 -17.86 35.10 -16.16
CA PRO A 116 -18.20 33.84 -15.50
C PRO A 116 -18.11 32.63 -16.42
N ALA A 117 -18.34 32.80 -17.73
CA ALA A 117 -18.27 31.73 -18.72
C ALA A 117 -16.83 31.24 -18.94
N SER A 118 -15.82 32.00 -18.51
CA SER A 118 -14.41 31.61 -18.61
C SER A 118 -14.08 30.28 -17.94
N LEU A 119 -14.86 29.85 -16.94
CA LEU A 119 -14.67 28.56 -16.25
C LEU A 119 -15.15 27.35 -17.07
N ALA A 120 -16.00 27.57 -18.08
CA ALA A 120 -16.54 26.54 -18.97
C ALA A 120 -15.80 26.46 -20.32
N VAL A 121 -14.85 27.36 -20.58
CA VAL A 121 -14.10 27.40 -21.84
C VAL A 121 -13.26 26.12 -21.99
N GLU A 122 -13.43 25.44 -23.11
CA GLU A 122 -12.67 24.25 -23.48
C GLU A 122 -11.46 24.63 -24.33
N ASP A 123 -10.33 23.95 -24.09
CA ASP A 123 -9.14 24.06 -24.94
C ASP A 123 -9.27 23.24 -26.24
N GLU A 124 -8.19 23.13 -27.01
CA GLU A 124 -8.17 22.39 -28.29
C GLU A 124 -8.38 20.88 -28.12
N LEU A 125 -8.24 20.36 -26.90
CA LEU A 125 -8.51 18.97 -26.54
C LEU A 125 -9.88 18.80 -25.84
N GLY A 126 -10.71 19.85 -25.78
CA GLY A 126 -11.98 19.80 -25.06
C GLY A 126 -11.83 19.89 -23.54
N LEU A 127 -10.66 20.28 -23.02
CA LEU A 127 -10.40 20.33 -21.58
C LEU A 127 -10.78 21.70 -21.02
N THR A 128 -11.58 21.70 -19.96
CA THR A 128 -11.93 22.92 -19.20
C THR A 128 -10.87 23.23 -18.14
N PRO A 129 -10.88 24.42 -17.52
CA PRO A 129 -10.04 24.75 -16.37
C PRO A 129 -10.06 23.69 -15.25
N VAL A 130 -11.20 23.04 -15.01
CA VAL A 130 -11.33 21.97 -14.01
C VAL A 130 -10.56 20.71 -14.42
N HIS A 131 -10.57 20.34 -15.70
CA HIS A 131 -9.75 19.24 -16.21
C HIS A 131 -8.26 19.53 -16.03
N ILE A 132 -7.83 20.77 -16.30
CA ILE A 132 -6.43 21.15 -16.12
C ILE A 132 -6.04 21.13 -14.64
N ALA A 133 -6.88 21.63 -13.73
CA ALA A 133 -6.63 21.56 -12.29
C ALA A 133 -6.47 20.09 -11.81
N ALA A 134 -7.35 19.20 -12.29
CA ALA A 134 -7.32 17.78 -11.99
C ALA A 134 -6.07 17.08 -12.55
N LEU A 135 -5.76 17.28 -13.83
CA LEU A 135 -4.58 16.74 -14.49
C LEU A 135 -3.27 17.19 -13.83
N ARG A 136 -3.23 18.43 -13.35
CA ARG A 136 -2.03 19.04 -12.80
C ARG A 136 -1.94 18.86 -11.28
N MET A 137 -2.91 18.18 -10.67
CA MET A 137 -2.99 17.99 -9.21
C MET A 137 -2.90 19.33 -8.44
N ASN A 138 -3.51 20.38 -8.99
CA ASN A 138 -3.48 21.73 -8.43
C ASN A 138 -4.65 21.93 -7.45
N VAL A 139 -4.40 21.63 -6.17
CA VAL A 139 -5.41 21.68 -5.09
C VAL A 139 -5.98 23.09 -4.94
N ASN A 140 -5.12 24.12 -4.86
CA ASN A 140 -5.52 25.51 -4.72
C ASN A 140 -6.46 25.96 -5.85
N ALA A 141 -6.16 25.58 -7.09
CA ALA A 141 -7.03 25.88 -8.21
C ALA A 141 -8.35 25.11 -8.14
N MET A 142 -8.32 23.83 -7.77
CA MET A 142 -9.53 23.00 -7.68
C MET A 142 -10.50 23.52 -6.61
N GLU A 143 -9.99 23.88 -5.43
CA GLU A 143 -10.80 24.46 -4.35
C GLU A 143 -11.51 25.74 -4.82
N THR A 144 -10.75 26.70 -5.38
CA THR A 144 -11.34 27.95 -5.89
C THR A 144 -12.35 27.70 -7.00
N LEU A 145 -12.09 26.78 -7.93
CA LEU A 145 -13.04 26.46 -9.00
C LEU A 145 -14.35 25.91 -8.42
N LEU A 146 -14.27 25.00 -7.45
CA LEU A 146 -15.45 24.42 -6.79
C LEU A 146 -16.27 25.46 -6.02
N GLU A 147 -15.60 26.42 -5.35
CA GLU A 147 -16.24 27.55 -4.67
C GLU A 147 -16.98 28.48 -5.63
N LEU A 148 -16.45 28.66 -6.85
CA LEU A 148 -17.07 29.46 -7.91
C LEU A 148 -18.18 28.73 -8.67
N GLY A 149 -18.57 27.53 -8.24
CA GLY A 149 -19.79 26.87 -8.72
C GLY A 149 -19.63 26.03 -9.98
N VAL A 150 -18.45 25.47 -10.27
CA VAL A 150 -18.21 24.63 -11.47
C VAL A 150 -18.86 23.22 -11.42
N ARG A 151 -19.78 22.96 -10.48
CA ARG A 151 -20.38 21.63 -10.29
C ARG A 151 -21.12 21.15 -11.54
N ASP A 152 -21.89 22.02 -12.17
CA ASP A 152 -22.60 21.68 -13.40
C ASP A 152 -21.65 21.33 -14.54
N ILE A 153 -20.50 22.01 -14.62
CA ILE A 153 -19.44 21.75 -15.61
C ILE A 153 -18.83 20.36 -15.37
N ILE A 154 -18.59 19.98 -14.11
CA ILE A 154 -18.08 18.63 -13.75
C ILE A 154 -19.05 17.54 -14.19
N VAL A 155 -20.35 17.72 -13.89
CA VAL A 155 -21.37 16.72 -14.24
C VAL A 155 -21.57 16.63 -15.76
N GLN A 156 -21.65 17.77 -16.45
CA GLN A 156 -21.82 17.80 -17.91
C GLN A 156 -20.61 17.23 -18.65
N SER A 157 -19.40 17.50 -18.17
CA SER A 157 -18.18 16.95 -18.78
C SER A 157 -18.08 15.43 -18.66
N GLY A 158 -18.66 14.83 -17.61
CA GLY A 158 -18.74 13.38 -17.45
C GLY A 158 -19.74 12.67 -18.38
N ASN A 159 -20.69 13.41 -18.97
CA ASN A 159 -21.72 12.86 -19.86
C ASN A 159 -21.46 13.10 -21.36
N ALA A 160 -20.30 13.66 -21.71
CA ALA A 160 -19.96 13.98 -23.08
C ALA A 160 -19.61 12.73 -23.92
N GLU A 161 -19.38 12.92 -25.23
CA GLU A 161 -19.06 11.88 -26.20
C GLU A 161 -18.06 10.82 -25.70
N LYS A 162 -18.16 9.62 -26.29
CA LYS A 162 -17.54 8.35 -25.87
C LYS A 162 -16.04 8.41 -25.55
N ASP A 163 -15.32 9.43 -26.00
CA ASP A 163 -13.88 9.60 -25.86
C ASP A 163 -13.45 10.75 -24.91
N ARG A 164 -14.38 11.60 -24.45
CA ARG A 164 -14.06 12.71 -23.54
C ARG A 164 -14.03 12.22 -22.09
N LYS A 165 -12.86 12.29 -21.45
CA LYS A 165 -12.68 11.92 -20.04
C LYS A 165 -13.20 13.05 -19.16
N SER A 166 -14.00 12.71 -18.15
CA SER A 166 -14.39 13.65 -17.09
C SER A 166 -13.15 14.13 -16.31
N PRO A 167 -13.22 15.26 -15.58
CA PRO A 167 -12.13 15.69 -14.70
C PRO A 167 -11.77 14.62 -13.66
N LEU A 168 -12.76 13.88 -13.15
CA LEU A 168 -12.55 12.78 -12.22
C LEU A 168 -11.77 11.64 -12.87
N SER A 169 -12.20 11.20 -14.06
CA SER A 169 -11.51 10.14 -14.80
C SER A 169 -10.08 10.51 -15.14
N LEU A 170 -9.85 11.77 -15.53
CA LEU A 170 -8.51 12.28 -15.84
C LEU A 170 -7.63 12.37 -14.58
N CYS A 171 -8.19 12.77 -13.44
CA CYS A 171 -7.51 12.77 -12.15
C CYS A 171 -7.07 11.35 -11.77
N SER A 172 -8.02 10.40 -11.72
CA SER A 172 -7.75 9.00 -11.37
C SER A 172 -6.73 8.35 -12.32
N LEU A 173 -6.82 8.66 -13.62
CA LEU A 173 -5.86 8.19 -14.61
C LEU A 173 -4.46 8.77 -14.35
N THR A 174 -4.36 10.06 -14.09
CA THR A 174 -3.09 10.72 -13.81
C THR A 174 -2.43 10.14 -12.56
N ILE A 175 -3.20 9.90 -11.49
CA ILE A 175 -2.71 9.24 -10.26
C ILE A 175 -2.09 7.87 -10.60
N CYS A 176 -2.76 7.06 -11.42
CA CYS A 176 -2.26 5.75 -11.83
C CYS A 176 -1.02 5.84 -12.72
N VAL A 177 -0.98 6.78 -13.67
CA VAL A 177 0.18 6.97 -14.56
C VAL A 177 1.39 7.46 -13.78
N MET A 178 1.22 8.38 -12.82
CA MET A 178 2.30 8.84 -11.95
C MET A 178 2.95 7.70 -11.17
N GLU A 179 2.17 6.71 -10.75
CA GLU A 179 2.71 5.48 -10.17
C GLU A 179 3.45 4.63 -11.22
N ALA A 180 2.84 4.40 -12.39
CA ALA A 180 3.42 3.53 -13.42
C ALA A 180 4.78 4.02 -13.94
N ILE A 181 5.01 5.34 -13.92
CA ILE A 181 6.28 5.97 -14.35
C ILE A 181 7.26 6.17 -13.19
N ALA A 182 6.86 5.92 -11.94
CA ALA A 182 7.79 5.97 -10.82
C ALA A 182 8.90 4.92 -11.02
N GLU A 183 10.09 5.21 -10.52
CA GLU A 183 11.23 4.31 -10.67
C GLU A 183 10.86 2.91 -10.14
N PRO A 184 11.00 1.84 -10.95
CA PRO A 184 10.58 0.49 -10.55
C PRO A 184 11.25 -0.04 -9.27
N SER A 185 12.42 0.53 -8.92
CA SER A 185 13.19 0.22 -7.70
C SER A 185 12.84 1.09 -6.51
N ALA A 186 12.02 2.13 -6.68
CA ALA A 186 11.60 2.97 -5.58
C ALA A 186 10.50 2.27 -4.78
N GLU A 187 10.61 2.34 -3.46
CA GLU A 187 9.53 1.98 -2.56
C GLU A 187 8.29 2.81 -2.93
N PHE A 188 7.16 2.13 -3.11
CA PHE A 188 5.93 2.84 -3.41
C PHE A 188 5.50 3.57 -2.13
N ALA A 189 5.52 4.90 -2.14
CA ALA A 189 5.13 5.71 -0.97
C ALA A 189 3.60 5.97 -0.89
N GLY A 190 2.84 5.30 -1.75
CA GLY A 190 1.43 5.60 -1.98
C GLY A 190 1.23 6.62 -3.11
N TYR A 191 -0.03 6.83 -3.45
CA TYR A 191 -0.46 7.87 -4.37
C TYR A 191 -0.23 9.25 -3.78
N CYS A 192 0.01 10.24 -4.65
CA CYS A 192 0.19 11.61 -4.21
C CYS A 192 -1.07 12.13 -3.50
N GLU A 193 -0.88 12.73 -2.32
CA GLU A 193 -1.97 13.23 -1.48
C GLU A 193 -2.82 14.26 -2.23
N SER A 194 -2.18 15.20 -2.96
CA SER A 194 -2.87 16.20 -3.77
C SER A 194 -3.82 15.58 -4.80
N GLY A 195 -3.43 14.47 -5.42
CA GLY A 195 -4.29 13.82 -6.42
C GLY A 195 -5.48 13.12 -5.79
N LEU A 196 -5.28 12.39 -4.71
CA LEU A 196 -6.40 11.77 -4.00
C LEU A 196 -7.31 12.81 -3.33
N HIS A 197 -6.75 13.93 -2.86
CA HIS A 197 -7.54 15.04 -2.34
C HIS A 197 -8.45 15.61 -3.45
N ILE A 198 -7.91 15.88 -4.63
CA ILE A 198 -8.73 16.33 -5.78
C ILE A 198 -9.75 15.28 -6.20
N GLU A 199 -9.37 14.00 -6.27
CA GLU A 199 -10.31 12.92 -6.58
C GLU A 199 -11.47 12.91 -5.57
N GLY A 200 -11.18 13.05 -4.27
CA GLY A 200 -12.19 13.15 -3.22
C GLY A 200 -13.09 14.38 -3.35
N MET A 201 -12.52 15.54 -3.68
CA MET A 201 -13.29 16.76 -3.94
C MET A 201 -14.23 16.61 -5.14
N LEU A 202 -13.76 16.01 -6.23
CA LEU A 202 -14.56 15.76 -7.44
C LEU A 202 -15.69 14.76 -7.15
N LYS A 203 -15.41 13.63 -6.48
CA LYS A 203 -16.46 12.67 -6.09
C LYS A 203 -17.51 13.31 -5.17
N ARG A 204 -17.08 14.16 -4.23
CA ARG A 204 -18.00 14.91 -3.36
C ARG A 204 -18.86 15.90 -4.17
N ALA A 205 -18.26 16.62 -5.12
CA ALA A 205 -18.98 17.54 -5.99
C ALA A 205 -20.03 16.82 -6.87
N MET A 206 -19.76 15.58 -7.26
CA MET A 206 -20.67 14.70 -8.00
C MET A 206 -21.71 13.98 -7.12
N GLY A 207 -21.66 14.15 -5.79
CA GLY A 207 -22.55 13.46 -4.85
C GLY A 207 -22.20 11.98 -4.60
N GLU A 208 -21.05 11.51 -5.10
CA GLU A 208 -20.56 10.12 -4.94
C GLU A 208 -19.82 9.89 -3.63
N LEU A 209 -19.45 10.97 -2.91
CA LEU A 209 -18.66 10.91 -1.69
C LEU A 209 -19.25 11.77 -0.58
N THR A 210 -19.55 11.13 0.56
CA THR A 210 -19.99 11.82 1.78
C THR A 210 -18.83 12.18 2.71
N MET A 211 -17.77 11.36 2.74
CA MET A 211 -16.60 11.60 3.58
C MET A 211 -15.76 12.81 3.12
N ASP A 212 -14.94 13.28 4.04
CA ASP A 212 -14.06 14.42 3.83
C ASP A 212 -12.89 14.10 2.88
N PRO A 213 -12.57 14.94 1.87
CA PRO A 213 -11.51 14.66 0.91
C PRO A 213 -10.12 14.41 1.50
N PRO A 214 -9.63 15.16 2.51
CA PRO A 214 -8.43 14.77 3.27
C PRO A 214 -8.50 13.37 3.90
N PHE A 215 -9.66 13.00 4.47
CA PHE A 215 -9.85 11.66 5.02
C PHE A 215 -9.86 10.58 3.93
N TYR A 216 -10.49 10.88 2.78
CA TYR A 216 -10.45 10.03 1.59
C TYR A 216 -9.00 9.80 1.13
N ALA A 217 -8.19 10.85 1.04
CA ALA A 217 -6.79 10.73 0.62
C ALA A 217 -5.98 9.78 1.50
N ARG A 218 -6.09 9.91 2.83
CA ARG A 218 -5.45 8.98 3.77
C ARG A 218 -5.95 7.54 3.62
N LYS A 219 -7.27 7.36 3.45
CA LYS A 219 -7.89 6.04 3.35
C LYS A 219 -7.49 5.29 2.07
N TYR A 220 -7.28 6.01 0.97
CA TYR A 220 -7.05 5.45 -0.36
C TYR A 220 -5.62 5.64 -0.88
N GLN A 221 -4.71 6.13 -0.02
CA GLN A 221 -3.28 6.33 -0.31
C GLN A 221 -2.63 5.13 -1.01
N TRP A 222 -3.03 3.91 -0.64
CA TRP A 222 -2.45 2.67 -1.14
C TRP A 222 -3.27 1.97 -2.22
N GLY A 223 -4.23 2.65 -2.83
CA GLY A 223 -5.03 2.09 -3.93
C GLY A 223 -6.07 1.06 -3.55
N CYS A 224 -6.50 1.06 -2.29
CA CYS A 224 -7.65 0.28 -1.83
C CYS A 224 -8.87 0.52 -2.72
N THR A 225 -9.55 -0.54 -3.16
CA THR A 225 -10.82 -0.43 -3.91
C THR A 225 -12.02 -0.96 -3.13
N CYS A 226 -11.80 -1.71 -2.04
CA CYS A 226 -12.88 -2.25 -1.23
C CYS A 226 -13.33 -1.35 -0.08
N GLY A 227 -12.56 -0.30 0.24
CA GLY A 227 -12.80 0.57 1.39
C GLY A 227 -12.62 -0.09 2.76
N MET A 228 -12.16 -1.36 2.80
CA MET A 228 -12.01 -2.19 4.01
C MET A 228 -10.57 -2.68 4.25
N CYS A 229 -9.59 -2.20 3.48
CA CYS A 229 -8.19 -2.56 3.73
C CYS A 229 -7.72 -2.02 5.09
N LEU A 230 -7.02 -2.85 5.85
CA LEU A 230 -6.35 -2.44 7.07
C LEU A 230 -5.16 -1.53 6.72
N GLY A 231 -5.09 -0.37 7.36
CA GLY A 231 -4.12 0.69 7.01
C GLY A 231 -4.26 1.20 5.57
N GLY A 232 -5.36 0.90 4.87
CA GLY A 232 -5.55 1.24 3.46
C GLY A 232 -4.81 0.33 2.47
N TRP A 233 -3.92 -0.57 2.90
CA TRP A 233 -3.12 -1.42 2.01
C TRP A 233 -3.38 -2.92 2.15
N LEU A 234 -3.58 -3.42 3.36
CA LEU A 234 -3.76 -4.85 3.61
C LEU A 234 -5.23 -5.25 3.39
N SER A 235 -5.54 -5.82 2.23
CA SER A 235 -6.92 -6.20 1.90
C SER A 235 -7.46 -7.31 2.81
N PRO A 236 -8.79 -7.41 2.99
CA PRO A 236 -9.39 -8.48 3.80
C PRO A 236 -9.00 -9.88 3.31
N ARG A 237 -8.95 -10.09 1.99
CA ARG A 237 -8.53 -11.37 1.39
C ARG A 237 -7.03 -11.61 1.57
N MET A 238 -6.19 -10.61 1.36
CA MET A 238 -4.75 -10.76 1.61
C MET A 238 -4.49 -11.11 3.08
N LYS A 239 -5.13 -10.39 4.00
CA LYS A 239 -5.07 -10.66 5.45
C LYS A 239 -5.45 -12.11 5.76
N PHE A 240 -6.56 -12.59 5.21
CA PHE A 240 -7.02 -13.97 5.40
C PHE A 240 -6.01 -15.01 4.88
N ARG A 241 -5.38 -14.77 3.72
CA ARG A 241 -4.32 -15.65 3.20
C ARG A 241 -3.14 -15.74 4.17
N LEU A 242 -2.67 -14.59 4.65
CA LEU A 242 -1.55 -14.53 5.59
C LEU A 242 -1.88 -15.24 6.89
N GLN A 243 -3.09 -15.04 7.41
CA GLN A 243 -3.56 -15.70 8.63
C GLN A 243 -3.59 -17.21 8.46
N VAL A 244 -4.27 -17.71 7.43
CA VAL A 244 -4.36 -19.15 7.15
C VAL A 244 -2.97 -19.76 6.94
N GLN A 245 -2.08 -19.06 6.25
CA GLN A 245 -0.70 -19.52 6.06
C GLN A 245 0.08 -19.59 7.38
N ALA A 246 -0.06 -18.58 8.24
CA ALA A 246 0.60 -18.56 9.56
C ALA A 246 0.08 -19.69 10.46
N ASP A 247 -1.24 -19.92 10.49
CA ASP A 247 -1.86 -21.04 11.20
C ASP A 247 -1.30 -22.39 10.71
N HIS A 248 -1.22 -22.59 9.39
CA HIS A 248 -0.64 -23.81 8.82
C HIS A 248 0.81 -24.04 9.19
N ILE A 249 1.65 -23.00 9.07
CA ILE A 249 3.08 -23.12 9.40
C ILE A 249 3.24 -23.46 10.88
N PHE A 250 2.46 -22.83 11.76
CA PHE A 250 2.48 -23.10 13.18
C PHE A 250 2.01 -24.52 13.50
N ASP A 251 0.85 -24.95 13.01
CA ASP A 251 0.31 -26.29 13.26
C ASP A 251 1.26 -27.38 12.77
N ASP A 252 1.85 -27.20 11.58
CA ASP A 252 2.82 -28.13 11.03
C ASP A 252 4.10 -28.17 11.86
N GLY A 253 4.70 -27.01 12.16
CA GLY A 253 5.97 -26.89 12.89
C GLY A 253 5.87 -27.28 14.37
N TYR A 254 4.79 -26.92 15.05
CA TYR A 254 4.60 -27.18 16.47
C TYR A 254 4.37 -28.66 16.77
N GLY A 255 3.56 -29.35 15.95
CA GLY A 255 3.36 -30.79 16.17
C GLY A 255 4.62 -31.63 15.93
N VAL A 256 5.52 -31.22 15.03
CA VAL A 256 6.82 -31.91 14.87
C VAL A 256 7.82 -31.54 15.96
N ALA A 257 7.79 -30.31 16.48
CA ALA A 257 8.66 -29.92 17.60
C ALA A 257 8.37 -30.71 18.90
N ASN A 258 7.16 -31.23 19.04
CA ASN A 258 6.73 -32.01 20.20
C ASN A 258 6.70 -33.54 19.94
N GLU A 259 6.73 -33.98 18.67
CA GLU A 259 6.76 -35.40 18.32
C GLU A 259 8.19 -35.85 17.99
N THR A 260 8.82 -36.56 18.92
CA THR A 260 10.03 -37.37 18.73
C THR A 260 9.81 -38.62 17.86
N MET A 261 8.72 -38.69 17.08
CA MET A 261 8.12 -39.97 16.66
C MET A 261 8.37 -40.40 15.20
N TYR A 262 8.91 -39.53 14.32
CA TYR A 262 9.04 -39.88 12.89
C TYR A 262 10.34 -40.55 12.48
N ASP A 263 11.32 -40.70 13.37
CA ASP A 263 12.55 -41.46 13.10
C ASP A 263 12.34 -42.99 13.02
N LEU A 264 11.09 -43.49 13.13
CA LEU A 264 10.81 -44.92 13.34
C LEU A 264 9.86 -45.58 12.32
N LEU A 265 9.37 -44.90 11.28
CA LEU A 265 8.44 -45.52 10.32
C LEU A 265 9.03 -45.64 8.91
N PRO A 266 9.31 -46.87 8.42
CA PRO A 266 9.74 -47.10 7.05
C PRO A 266 8.55 -47.06 6.10
N GLY A 267 8.54 -46.09 5.19
CA GLY A 267 7.56 -45.97 4.11
C GLY A 267 8.03 -45.01 3.01
N PRO A 268 7.49 -45.11 1.78
CA PRO A 268 7.85 -44.23 0.67
C PRO A 268 7.47 -42.77 0.96
N PRO A 269 8.18 -41.79 0.39
CA PRO A 269 8.01 -40.38 0.71
C PRO A 269 6.59 -39.87 0.36
N PRO A 270 5.89 -39.16 1.26
CA PRO A 270 4.58 -38.57 0.98
C PRO A 270 4.67 -37.44 -0.08
N PRO A 271 3.56 -37.08 -0.77
CA PRO A 271 3.44 -35.80 -1.51
C PRO A 271 3.77 -34.64 -0.55
N PRO A 272 4.31 -33.48 -1.03
CA PRO A 272 5.20 -32.59 -0.26
C PRO A 272 4.81 -32.60 1.21
N SER A 273 5.54 -33.44 1.91
CA SER A 273 5.19 -33.93 3.23
C SER A 273 5.09 -32.75 4.19
N ARG A 274 4.42 -32.92 5.33
CA ARG A 274 4.50 -31.95 6.44
C ARG A 274 5.96 -31.54 6.70
N ALA A 275 6.90 -32.47 6.54
CA ALA A 275 8.34 -32.21 6.63
C ALA A 275 8.86 -31.24 5.55
N ASP A 276 8.38 -31.30 4.30
CA ASP A 276 8.78 -30.37 3.24
C ASP A 276 8.32 -28.93 3.51
N ARG A 277 7.14 -28.75 4.11
CA ARG A 277 6.65 -27.41 4.51
C ARG A 277 7.44 -26.85 5.68
N ILE A 278 7.74 -27.69 6.68
CA ILE A 278 8.63 -27.31 7.79
C ILE A 278 10.00 -26.95 7.27
N ALA A 279 10.58 -27.78 6.40
CA ALA A 279 11.86 -27.52 5.77
C ALA A 279 11.82 -26.19 5.00
N ALA A 280 10.79 -25.95 4.19
CA ALA A 280 10.61 -24.69 3.46
C ALA A 280 10.53 -23.47 4.41
N ALA A 281 9.79 -23.57 5.51
CA ALA A 281 9.66 -22.49 6.49
C ALA A 281 10.98 -22.22 7.24
N LEU A 282 11.74 -23.26 7.59
CA LEU A 282 13.04 -23.09 8.26
C LEU A 282 14.11 -22.46 7.36
N ARG A 283 13.92 -22.44 6.03
CA ARG A 283 14.84 -21.75 5.11
C ARG A 283 14.78 -20.23 5.24
N PHE A 284 13.83 -19.70 5.98
CA PHE A 284 13.73 -18.27 6.28
C PHE A 284 14.57 -17.87 7.50
N ILE A 285 15.24 -18.82 8.16
CA ILE A 285 16.25 -18.53 9.18
C ILE A 285 17.62 -18.43 8.47
N PRO A 286 18.32 -17.28 8.53
CA PRO A 286 19.62 -17.12 7.89
C PRO A 286 20.66 -18.15 8.36
N PRO A 287 21.40 -18.80 7.45
CA PRO A 287 22.51 -19.69 7.80
C PRO A 287 23.58 -18.99 8.64
N ALA A 288 23.83 -17.71 8.33
CA ALA A 288 24.79 -16.88 9.06
C ALA A 288 24.38 -16.69 10.53
N ALA A 289 23.07 -16.75 10.82
CA ALA A 289 22.58 -16.79 12.18
C ALA A 289 22.75 -18.20 12.77
N VAL A 290 22.18 -19.24 12.13
CA VAL A 290 22.34 -20.63 12.59
C VAL A 290 22.23 -21.66 11.44
N PRO A 291 23.34 -22.34 11.06
CA PRO A 291 23.35 -23.31 9.94
C PRO A 291 22.49 -24.57 10.17
N ASN A 292 22.14 -24.87 11.42
CA ASN A 292 21.21 -25.93 11.79
C ASN A 292 20.49 -25.47 13.08
N PRO A 293 19.36 -24.76 12.96
CA PRO A 293 18.71 -24.11 14.09
C PRO A 293 18.37 -25.15 15.16
N PRO A 294 18.87 -25.02 16.41
CA PRO A 294 18.62 -26.02 17.44
C PRO A 294 17.13 -26.10 17.77
N PRO A 295 16.65 -27.20 18.38
CA PRO A 295 15.23 -27.40 18.67
C PRO A 295 14.57 -26.22 19.42
N LYS A 296 15.30 -25.59 20.35
CA LYS A 296 14.81 -24.42 21.10
C LYS A 296 14.57 -23.20 20.20
N MET A 297 15.49 -22.92 19.27
CA MET A 297 15.34 -21.83 18.31
C MET A 297 14.15 -22.08 17.38
N ARG A 298 14.02 -23.31 16.85
CA ARG A 298 12.89 -23.67 15.99
C ARG A 298 11.56 -23.51 16.73
N LYS A 299 11.50 -23.98 17.98
CA LYS A 299 10.31 -23.83 18.81
C LYS A 299 9.93 -22.36 18.99
N GLY A 300 10.89 -21.49 19.29
CA GLY A 300 10.64 -20.06 19.41
C GLY A 300 10.25 -19.39 18.09
N PHE A 301 10.87 -19.76 16.96
CA PHE A 301 10.45 -19.32 15.63
C PHE A 301 8.97 -19.63 15.36
N TRP A 302 8.50 -20.83 15.73
CA TRP A 302 7.08 -21.17 15.61
C TRP A 302 6.18 -20.31 16.51
N GLN A 303 6.62 -19.90 17.71
CA GLN A 303 5.87 -18.96 18.55
C GLN A 303 5.75 -17.59 17.89
N VAL A 304 6.80 -17.12 17.19
CA VAL A 304 6.75 -15.88 16.42
C VAL A 304 5.76 -15.97 15.26
N VAL A 305 5.74 -17.10 14.54
CA VAL A 305 4.72 -17.36 13.51
C VAL A 305 3.32 -17.40 14.10
N ALA A 306 3.12 -18.01 15.28
CA ALA A 306 1.83 -18.00 15.97
C ALA A 306 1.37 -16.59 16.33
N ALA A 307 2.30 -15.73 16.76
CA ALA A 307 2.01 -14.32 17.05
C ALA A 307 1.51 -13.57 15.80
N VAL A 308 2.11 -13.83 14.63
CA VAL A 308 1.63 -13.27 13.34
C VAL A 308 0.17 -13.63 13.09
N SER A 309 -0.19 -14.92 13.23
CA SER A 309 -1.59 -15.34 13.07
C SER A 309 -2.51 -14.65 14.08
N ARG A 310 -2.08 -14.62 15.35
CA ARG A 310 -2.88 -14.02 16.43
C ARG A 310 -3.15 -12.54 16.17
N ILE A 311 -2.16 -11.77 15.73
CA ILE A 311 -2.32 -10.35 15.38
C ILE A 311 -3.34 -10.17 14.25
N LEU A 312 -3.28 -11.01 13.21
CA LEU A 312 -4.20 -10.94 12.08
C LEU A 312 -5.65 -11.28 12.47
N GLN A 313 -5.83 -12.15 13.46
CA GLN A 313 -7.13 -12.49 14.04
C GLN A 313 -7.75 -11.34 14.83
N LEU A 314 -6.95 -10.55 15.56
CA LEU A 314 -7.46 -9.44 16.38
C LEU A 314 -8.23 -8.39 15.56
N ALA A 315 -7.86 -8.18 14.29
CA ALA A 315 -8.61 -7.30 13.38
C ALA A 315 -10.05 -7.74 13.15
N ASP A 316 -10.33 -9.05 13.21
CA ASP A 316 -11.67 -9.58 13.02
C ASP A 316 -12.50 -9.50 14.31
N ASP A 317 -11.86 -9.75 15.44
CA ASP A 317 -12.55 -9.86 16.74
C ASP A 317 -12.89 -8.49 17.36
N SER A 318 -12.09 -7.44 17.07
CA SER A 318 -12.32 -6.12 17.64
C SER A 318 -13.16 -5.19 16.75
N THR A 319 -14.16 -4.56 17.37
CA THR A 319 -14.89 -3.43 16.81
C THR A 319 -14.20 -2.09 17.08
N ASP A 320 -13.21 -2.05 17.98
CA ASP A 320 -12.49 -0.83 18.34
C ASP A 320 -11.53 -0.41 17.20
N PRO A 321 -11.63 0.82 16.67
CA PRO A 321 -10.69 1.35 15.69
C PRO A 321 -9.23 1.33 16.15
N VAL A 322 -8.97 1.47 17.45
CA VAL A 322 -7.62 1.44 18.04
C VAL A 322 -7.04 0.03 17.95
N ASP A 323 -7.78 -0.99 18.37
CA ASP A 323 -7.33 -2.39 18.26
C ASP A 323 -7.08 -2.79 16.81
N ARG A 324 -7.89 -2.27 15.88
CA ARG A 324 -7.68 -2.47 14.44
C ARG A 324 -6.38 -1.82 13.96
N ALA A 325 -5.93 -0.73 14.56
CA ALA A 325 -4.64 -0.14 14.23
C ALA A 325 -3.45 -1.06 14.62
N TYR A 326 -3.62 -1.88 15.67
CA TYR A 326 -2.62 -2.87 16.11
C TYR A 326 -2.68 -4.20 15.34
N ALA A 327 -3.69 -4.39 14.50
CA ALA A 327 -3.94 -5.67 13.85
C ALA A 327 -3.11 -5.92 12.58
N VAL A 328 -2.03 -5.17 12.40
CA VAL A 328 -1.01 -5.40 11.38
C VAL A 328 0.19 -6.07 12.05
N PRO A 329 0.66 -7.23 11.58
CA PRO A 329 1.79 -7.93 12.17
C PRO A 329 3.11 -7.28 11.70
N THR A 330 3.52 -6.19 12.35
CA THR A 330 4.85 -5.61 12.15
C THR A 330 5.83 -6.23 13.14
N ALA A 331 7.14 -6.04 12.93
CA ALA A 331 8.14 -6.44 13.91
C ALA A 331 7.83 -5.91 15.32
N ALA A 332 7.42 -4.63 15.41
CA ALA A 332 7.05 -4.00 16.67
C ALA A 332 5.82 -4.66 17.33
N SER A 333 4.74 -4.89 16.59
CA SER A 333 3.54 -5.51 17.17
C SER A 333 3.74 -6.97 17.53
N ILE A 334 4.60 -7.70 16.82
CA ILE A 334 5.00 -9.06 17.18
C ILE A 334 5.76 -9.06 18.51
N CYS A 335 6.77 -8.19 18.65
CA CYS A 335 7.51 -8.06 19.90
C CYS A 335 6.60 -7.67 21.07
N GLU A 336 5.66 -6.75 20.84
CA GLU A 336 4.68 -6.33 21.85
C GLU A 336 3.78 -7.49 22.29
N VAL A 337 3.22 -8.27 21.35
CA VAL A 337 2.33 -9.40 21.67
C VAL A 337 3.06 -10.54 22.37
N LEU A 338 4.36 -10.71 22.09
CA LEU A 338 5.22 -11.72 22.69
C LEU A 338 5.86 -11.27 24.01
N ASP A 339 5.72 -10.00 24.40
CA ASP A 339 6.22 -9.52 25.68
C ASP A 339 5.49 -10.23 26.85
N PRO A 340 6.19 -10.73 27.87
CA PRO A 340 5.56 -11.47 28.99
C PRO A 340 4.50 -10.69 29.77
N THR A 341 4.52 -9.36 29.69
CA THR A 341 3.55 -8.47 30.34
C THR A 341 2.29 -8.26 29.49
N HIS A 342 2.33 -8.61 28.21
CA HIS A 342 1.21 -8.46 27.30
C HIS A 342 0.05 -9.39 27.69
N VAL A 343 -1.19 -8.94 27.52
CA VAL A 343 -2.41 -9.71 27.90
C VAL A 343 -2.53 -11.06 27.20
N TRP A 344 -1.87 -11.22 26.05
CA TRP A 344 -1.87 -12.45 25.25
C TRP A 344 -0.62 -13.31 25.42
N ALA A 345 0.37 -12.86 26.22
CA ALA A 345 1.64 -13.57 26.41
C ALA A 345 1.46 -15.02 26.87
N ARG A 346 0.39 -15.28 27.64
CA ARG A 346 0.02 -16.62 28.17
C ARG A 346 -0.29 -17.64 27.08
N ALA A 347 -0.57 -17.20 25.85
CA ALA A 347 -0.79 -18.08 24.72
C ALA A 347 0.52 -18.63 24.12
N PHE A 348 1.67 -18.10 24.53
CA PHE A 348 2.97 -18.42 23.95
C PHE A 348 3.90 -19.10 24.96
N ASP A 349 4.81 -19.93 24.45
CA ASP A 349 5.91 -20.48 25.23
C ASP A 349 7.02 -19.43 25.39
N ASP A 350 6.91 -18.65 26.46
CA ASP A 350 7.84 -17.58 26.86
C ASP A 350 9.31 -18.05 26.94
N ALA A 351 9.58 -19.30 27.35
CA ALA A 351 10.93 -19.84 27.37
C ALA A 351 11.48 -20.08 25.96
N ALA A 352 10.63 -20.57 25.03
CA ALA A 352 11.00 -20.75 23.63
C ALA A 352 11.20 -19.41 22.91
N VAL A 353 10.33 -18.42 23.19
CA VAL A 353 10.41 -17.05 22.66
C VAL A 353 11.73 -16.39 23.09
N ARG A 354 12.06 -16.40 24.38
CA ARG A 354 13.36 -15.90 24.86
C ARG A 354 14.54 -16.57 24.20
N ALA A 355 14.52 -17.90 24.08
CA ALA A 355 15.60 -18.65 23.45
C ALA A 355 15.79 -18.27 21.97
N TYR A 356 14.71 -17.91 21.26
CA TYR A 356 14.80 -17.40 19.89
C TYR A 356 15.51 -16.04 19.83
N TRP A 357 15.13 -15.10 20.70
CA TRP A 357 15.77 -13.78 20.77
C TRP A 357 17.24 -13.85 21.18
N GLU A 358 17.57 -14.67 22.19
CA GLU A 358 18.95 -14.88 22.66
C GLU A 358 19.86 -15.47 21.57
N MET A 359 19.29 -16.18 20.61
CA MET A 359 20.02 -16.75 19.46
C MET A 359 20.02 -15.82 18.24
N GLY A 360 19.64 -14.55 18.41
CA GLY A 360 19.61 -13.54 17.35
C GLY A 360 18.44 -13.70 16.38
N GLY A 361 17.36 -14.37 16.80
CA GLY A 361 16.13 -14.46 16.03
C GLY A 361 15.51 -13.09 15.81
N GLU A 362 14.96 -12.86 14.62
CA GLU A 362 14.27 -11.60 14.28
C GLU A 362 12.81 -11.88 13.90
N PRO A 363 11.85 -11.00 14.24
CA PRO A 363 10.45 -11.18 13.85
C PRO A 363 10.24 -11.12 12.32
N GLU A 364 11.09 -10.40 11.61
CA GLU A 364 11.04 -10.23 10.15
C GLU A 364 11.22 -11.58 9.42
N TRP A 365 12.00 -12.52 9.97
CA TRP A 365 12.16 -13.85 9.37
C TRP A 365 10.85 -14.63 9.35
N ALA A 366 10.05 -14.51 10.40
CA ALA A 366 8.73 -15.13 10.46
C ALA A 366 7.74 -14.43 9.51
N LEU A 367 7.77 -13.09 9.45
CA LEU A 367 6.95 -12.31 8.50
C LEU A 367 7.27 -12.65 7.05
N ASP A 368 8.55 -12.73 6.73
CA ASP A 368 9.02 -13.11 5.40
C ASP A 368 8.59 -14.53 5.04
N CYS A 369 8.79 -15.48 5.96
CA CYS A 369 8.33 -16.86 5.81
C CYS A 369 6.83 -16.95 5.50
N VAL A 370 5.99 -16.30 6.32
CA VAL A 370 4.54 -16.30 6.15
C VAL A 370 4.14 -15.68 4.82
N THR A 371 4.71 -14.51 4.47
CA THR A 371 4.35 -13.80 3.23
C THR A 371 4.82 -14.54 1.98
N ALA A 372 6.05 -15.08 1.98
CA ALA A 372 6.61 -15.79 0.84
C ALA A 372 5.90 -17.11 0.57
N LEU A 373 5.60 -17.90 1.61
CA LEU A 373 4.84 -19.14 1.47
C LEU A 373 3.38 -18.84 1.06
N ALA A 374 2.74 -17.82 1.64
CA ALA A 374 1.39 -17.41 1.22
C ALA A 374 1.35 -17.01 -0.25
N MET A 375 2.38 -16.30 -0.73
CA MET A 375 2.54 -15.93 -2.13
C MET A 375 2.71 -17.16 -3.03
N GLN A 376 3.57 -18.11 -2.65
CA GLN A 376 3.80 -19.36 -3.38
C GLN A 376 2.49 -20.16 -3.55
N TYR A 377 1.68 -20.24 -2.50
CA TYR A 377 0.44 -21.00 -2.50
C TYR A 377 -0.79 -20.22 -2.95
N ALA A 378 -0.71 -18.90 -3.19
CA ALA A 378 -1.85 -18.05 -3.50
C ALA A 378 -2.71 -18.57 -4.68
N ARG A 379 -2.05 -19.03 -5.76
CA ARG A 379 -2.74 -19.59 -6.94
C ARG A 379 -3.41 -20.94 -6.66
N HIS A 380 -2.83 -21.73 -5.76
CA HIS A 380 -3.42 -23.01 -5.37
C HIS A 380 -4.61 -22.77 -4.45
N PHE A 381 -4.43 -21.89 -3.46
CA PHE A 381 -5.47 -21.43 -2.54
C PHE A 381 -6.72 -20.94 -3.30
N ASP A 382 -6.54 -20.07 -4.30
CA ASP A 382 -7.68 -19.56 -5.07
C ASP A 382 -8.42 -20.64 -5.86
N ARG A 383 -7.70 -21.64 -6.37
CA ARG A 383 -8.30 -22.76 -7.10
C ARG A 383 -9.07 -23.67 -6.16
N LEU A 384 -8.51 -23.99 -5.00
CA LEU A 384 -9.19 -24.83 -4.00
C LEU A 384 -10.51 -24.18 -3.55
N VAL A 385 -10.45 -22.91 -3.16
CA VAL A 385 -11.61 -22.18 -2.63
C VAL A 385 -12.68 -21.98 -3.72
N LYS A 386 -12.29 -21.69 -4.97
CA LYS A 386 -13.24 -21.62 -6.09
C LYS A 386 -13.84 -22.97 -6.47
N GLY A 387 -13.09 -24.06 -6.30
CA GLY A 387 -13.53 -25.41 -6.60
C GLY A 387 -14.44 -26.05 -5.53
N GLY A 388 -14.75 -25.32 -4.45
CA GLY A 388 -15.51 -25.86 -3.31
C GLY A 388 -14.73 -26.93 -2.53
N ALA A 389 -13.44 -27.08 -2.80
CA ALA A 389 -12.57 -27.95 -2.03
C ALA A 389 -12.14 -27.24 -0.75
N PRO A 390 -12.05 -27.93 0.40
CA PRO A 390 -11.48 -27.34 1.60
C PRO A 390 -10.08 -26.81 1.32
N ALA A 391 -9.83 -25.55 1.68
CA ALA A 391 -8.49 -24.98 1.58
C ALA A 391 -7.55 -25.76 2.49
N MET A 392 -6.54 -26.41 1.90
CA MET A 392 -5.40 -27.00 2.60
C MET A 392 -5.73 -27.88 3.83
N GLY A 393 -6.77 -28.71 3.76
CA GLY A 393 -7.04 -29.72 4.79
C GLY A 393 -7.78 -29.23 6.04
N TYR A 394 -8.22 -27.98 6.12
CA TYR A 394 -9.20 -27.56 7.13
C TYR A 394 -10.63 -27.92 6.72
N ALA A 395 -11.54 -28.10 7.71
CA ALA A 395 -12.97 -28.34 7.49
C ALA A 395 -13.62 -27.25 6.62
N ALA A 396 -14.84 -27.45 6.09
CA ALA A 396 -15.52 -26.59 5.10
C ALA A 396 -15.71 -25.08 5.46
N ALA A 397 -15.45 -24.65 6.70
CA ALA A 397 -15.69 -23.29 7.20
C ALA A 397 -14.89 -22.13 6.54
N PRO A 398 -13.63 -22.29 6.07
CA PRO A 398 -12.84 -21.24 5.43
C PRO A 398 -13.42 -20.76 4.10
N ASP A 399 -14.18 -21.60 3.40
CA ASP A 399 -14.72 -21.29 2.07
C ASP A 399 -15.80 -20.19 2.15
N GLN A 400 -16.72 -20.29 3.11
CA GLN A 400 -17.78 -19.30 3.29
C GLN A 400 -17.21 -17.95 3.74
N LYS A 401 -16.26 -17.96 4.70
CA LYS A 401 -15.59 -16.73 5.14
C LYS A 401 -14.83 -16.08 3.99
N TRP A 402 -14.05 -16.82 3.21
CA TRP A 402 -13.33 -16.25 2.06
C TRP A 402 -14.27 -15.62 1.02
N ARG A 403 -15.34 -16.33 0.66
CA ARG A 403 -16.29 -15.86 -0.37
C ARG A 403 -17.04 -14.60 0.05
N SER A 404 -17.23 -14.38 1.35
CA SER A 404 -17.86 -13.15 1.84
C SER A 404 -16.91 -11.95 1.90
N LEU A 405 -15.59 -12.15 1.82
CA LEU A 405 -14.62 -11.06 1.82
C LEU A 405 -14.65 -10.29 0.48
N PRO A 406 -14.68 -8.95 0.52
CA PRO A 406 -14.71 -8.13 -0.68
C PRO A 406 -13.41 -8.27 -1.48
N ALA A 407 -13.51 -8.22 -2.80
CA ALA A 407 -12.35 -8.14 -3.67
C ALA A 407 -11.69 -6.76 -3.59
N CYS A 408 -10.38 -6.70 -3.71
CA CYS A 408 -9.61 -5.46 -3.71
C CYS A 408 -8.46 -5.51 -4.73
N ALA A 409 -8.08 -4.35 -5.27
CA ALA A 409 -6.88 -4.22 -6.10
C ALA A 409 -5.60 -4.70 -5.37
N ASN A 410 -5.59 -4.69 -4.04
CA ASN A 410 -4.45 -5.09 -3.20
C ASN A 410 -4.45 -6.59 -2.83
N ASP A 411 -5.40 -7.39 -3.33
CA ASP A 411 -5.55 -8.81 -2.94
C ASP A 411 -4.33 -9.69 -3.25
N LEU A 412 -3.45 -9.24 -4.15
CA LEU A 412 -2.25 -9.95 -4.60
C LEU A 412 -1.03 -9.01 -4.73
N ASP A 413 -1.07 -7.85 -4.08
CA ASP A 413 0.04 -6.89 -4.14
C ASP A 413 1.10 -7.21 -3.06
N TRP A 414 1.83 -8.31 -3.30
CA TRP A 414 2.81 -8.82 -2.35
C TRP A 414 3.96 -7.85 -2.10
N VAL A 415 4.31 -7.02 -3.08
CA VAL A 415 5.36 -6.00 -2.92
C VAL A 415 4.91 -4.95 -1.91
N LEU A 416 3.70 -4.42 -2.07
CA LEU A 416 3.12 -3.47 -1.13
C LEU A 416 3.00 -4.05 0.28
N VAL A 417 2.53 -5.29 0.38
CA VAL A 417 2.35 -5.98 1.65
C VAL A 417 3.68 -6.15 2.37
N ARG A 418 4.70 -6.68 1.70
CA ARG A 418 6.02 -6.88 2.29
C ARG A 418 6.64 -5.56 2.74
N GLN A 419 6.59 -4.54 1.90
CA GLN A 419 7.10 -3.20 2.24
C GLN A 419 6.44 -2.65 3.51
N ASN A 420 5.11 -2.72 3.63
CA ASN A 420 4.39 -2.19 4.79
C ASN A 420 4.50 -3.08 6.04
N LEU A 421 4.93 -4.33 5.91
CA LEU A 421 5.30 -5.20 7.03
C LEU A 421 6.72 -4.93 7.56
N GLY A 422 7.47 -4.03 6.93
CA GLY A 422 8.86 -3.72 7.27
C GLY A 422 9.90 -4.55 6.49
N LEU A 423 9.47 -5.39 5.55
CA LEU A 423 10.37 -6.19 4.72
C LEU A 423 10.85 -5.34 3.53
N SER A 424 11.95 -4.60 3.73
CA SER A 424 12.48 -3.70 2.70
C SER A 424 12.81 -4.47 1.41
N PRO A 425 12.42 -3.99 0.22
CA PRO A 425 12.77 -4.63 -1.04
C PRO A 425 14.28 -4.55 -1.35
N ARG A 426 15.04 -3.74 -0.60
CA ARG A 426 16.50 -3.59 -0.77
C ARG A 426 17.30 -4.66 -0.04
N GLU A 427 16.65 -5.37 0.88
CA GLU A 427 17.28 -6.42 1.67
C GLU A 427 16.97 -7.77 1.05
N GLN A 428 17.96 -8.66 1.09
CA GLN A 428 17.73 -10.05 0.74
C GLN A 428 17.01 -10.70 1.91
N TRP A 429 15.71 -10.87 1.73
CA TRP A 429 14.90 -11.73 2.55
C TRP A 429 14.97 -13.17 2.01
N GLY A 430 14.60 -14.14 2.84
CA GLY A 430 14.69 -15.55 2.52
C GLY A 430 13.84 -15.97 1.29
N PRO A 431 13.88 -17.27 0.94
CA PRO A 431 14.65 -18.31 1.61
C PRO A 431 16.16 -18.06 1.47
N TYR A 432 16.89 -18.16 2.59
CA TYR A 432 18.35 -17.98 2.64
C TYR A 432 19.13 -19.23 2.23
N TRP A 433 18.40 -20.28 1.89
CA TRP A 433 18.91 -21.56 1.45
C TRP A 433 18.31 -21.86 0.08
N ASP A 434 19.16 -21.81 -0.95
CA ASP A 434 18.84 -22.34 -2.26
C ASP A 434 18.98 -23.87 -2.24
N CYS A 435 18.17 -24.57 -3.04
CA CYS A 435 18.22 -26.03 -3.20
C CYS A 435 19.33 -26.42 -4.18
#